data_AF-A0A3L6FZY2-F1
#
_entry.id   AF-A0A3L6FZY2-F1
#
_cell.length_a   1.000
_cell.length_b   1.000
_cell.length_c   1.000
_cell.angle_alpha   90.00
_cell.angle_beta   90.00
_cell.angle_gamma   90.00
#
_symmetry.space_group_name_H-M   'P 1'
#
loop_
_entity.id
_entity.type
_entity.pdbx_description
1 polymer ?
#
loop_
_entity_poly.entity_id
_entity_poly.type
_entity_poly.pdbx_seq_one_letter_code
_entity_poly.pdbx_strand_id
1 'polypeptide(L)'
;MWLWTRQKSPPVGHRPPKVLFDPASPGHPVPHKDGSLYSLITVLVTRLATRHELRALRFPNAGCWPMAQHHGSHSLEVGGVEFDDDGRAARTGNLWTCFAHIITAVIGCGVLALSWSVAQLGWVGGPVAMLCFAFVTYLSAFLLSHCYRSPGSDDGSLKRQRNYTYMDAVRTHLGEKRTWLCGLFQYLNMYGTAIAYTITTATCLRYGTVPYVRTPLSSFDLLAMLDGNGDTRYYCRRAIVRANCYHSQGHSAPCGAGGDHLYMLLFGAAQAVLSLIPNFHSMAWLSAVAAVMSFTYATIGLGLGLAKTIENGAIKGSVAGVPMSTAPQKVWRVAQAIGDIAFAYPYTIVLLEIQDTLKSPPPESETMQKGNVLAVLATTFFYLAVGCFGYAAFGNAAPGNLLTGFGFYEPYWLIDFANACIVLHLLGGYQMFSQQIFTFADRSLAARFPNSAFVNKSYAVKVPGAPASWSYSLNLQRLCFRTAYVASTTGLALLFPYFNEVLGVLGAVVFWPLAIYLPVEMYCVQRGVLPWTRTWVALQAFSVVCFVVGTFAFVGSVEGVIRKRLG
;
A
#
# COMPACT_ATOMS: atom_id res chain seq x y z
N MET A 1 -4.05 8.90 -0.39
CA MET A 1 -3.64 9.86 -1.43
C MET A 1 -4.10 9.44 -2.83
N TRP A 2 -3.79 8.23 -3.32
CA TRP A 2 -4.18 7.73 -4.66
C TRP A 2 -5.70 7.78 -4.99
N LEU A 3 -6.58 7.68 -3.99
CA LEU A 3 -8.03 7.84 -4.16
C LEU A 3 -8.51 9.30 -4.12
N TRP A 4 -7.68 10.24 -3.65
CA TRP A 4 -8.02 11.65 -3.50
C TRP A 4 -8.18 12.35 -4.85
N THR A 5 -7.38 11.93 -5.83
CA THR A 5 -7.38 12.44 -7.21
C THR A 5 -8.53 11.89 -8.06
N ARG A 6 -9.14 10.75 -7.69
CA ARG A 6 -10.24 10.13 -8.44
C ARG A 6 -11.60 10.85 -8.27
N GLN A 7 -11.73 11.81 -7.35
CA GLN A 7 -13.02 12.28 -6.83
C GLN A 7 -13.50 13.68 -7.25
N LYS A 8 -12.87 14.33 -8.23
CA LYS A 8 -13.45 15.56 -8.83
C LYS A 8 -14.48 15.29 -9.95
N SER A 9 -14.86 14.04 -10.21
CA SER A 9 -15.89 13.73 -11.22
C SER A 9 -17.25 13.46 -10.54
N PRO A 10 -18.30 14.27 -10.82
CA PRO A 10 -19.65 13.97 -10.35
C PRO A 10 -20.21 12.72 -11.04
N PRO A 11 -21.18 12.01 -10.43
CA PRO A 11 -21.82 10.86 -11.06
C PRO A 11 -22.59 11.28 -12.32
N VAL A 12 -22.43 10.50 -13.39
CA VAL A 12 -23.13 10.67 -14.66
C VAL A 12 -24.63 10.45 -14.46
N GLY A 13 -25.39 11.53 -14.66
CA GLY A 13 -26.76 11.53 -15.18
C GLY A 13 -27.89 11.27 -14.19
N HIS A 14 -28.54 12.34 -13.73
CA HIS A 14 -30.00 12.54 -13.77
C HIS A 14 -30.26 14.07 -13.78
N ARG A 15 -31.15 14.55 -14.67
CA ARG A 15 -31.44 15.99 -14.84
C ARG A 15 -31.87 16.60 -13.49
N PRO A 16 -31.32 17.74 -13.06
CA PRO A 16 -31.88 18.46 -11.93
C PRO A 16 -33.18 19.17 -12.36
N PRO A 17 -34.24 19.16 -11.52
CA PRO A 17 -35.41 20.00 -11.75
C PRO A 17 -35.04 21.48 -11.57
N LYS A 18 -35.69 22.34 -12.35
CA LYS A 18 -35.58 23.80 -12.28
C LYS A 18 -35.93 24.27 -10.86
N VAL A 19 -35.05 25.06 -10.23
CA VAL A 19 -35.35 25.76 -8.98
C VAL A 19 -35.14 27.25 -9.20
N LEU A 20 -36.22 28.00 -8.96
CA LEU A 20 -36.33 29.46 -8.95
C LEU A 20 -35.39 30.07 -7.89
N PHE A 21 -34.80 31.22 -8.22
CA PHE A 21 -34.08 32.09 -7.29
C PHE A 21 -35.06 32.96 -6.47
N ASP A 22 -34.77 33.15 -5.18
CA ASP A 22 -35.10 34.38 -4.45
C ASP A 22 -34.05 34.67 -3.34
N PRO A 23 -33.73 35.95 -2.98
CA PRO A 23 -32.50 36.34 -2.28
C PRO A 23 -32.64 36.81 -0.80
N ALA A 24 -31.47 36.85 -0.10
CA ALA A 24 -31.11 37.63 1.13
C ALA A 24 -31.82 37.29 2.47
N SER A 25 -31.28 37.35 3.70
CA SER A 25 -29.99 37.60 4.44
C SER A 25 -30.29 37.33 5.96
N PRO A 26 -29.53 37.74 7.02
CA PRO A 26 -28.14 37.47 7.48
C PRO A 26 -28.02 36.99 8.98
N GLY A 27 -26.81 36.59 9.44
CA GLY A 27 -26.28 36.94 10.79
C GLY A 27 -26.04 35.88 11.92
N HIS A 28 -24.75 35.51 12.13
CA HIS A 28 -23.96 35.26 13.38
C HIS A 28 -24.38 34.22 14.48
N PRO A 29 -23.50 33.79 15.43
CA PRO A 29 -22.02 33.95 15.60
C PRO A 29 -21.23 32.64 15.90
N VAL A 30 -19.90 32.78 15.94
CA VAL A 30 -18.87 31.76 16.30
C VAL A 30 -18.51 31.86 17.80
N PRO A 31 -18.17 30.75 18.50
CA PRO A 31 -17.38 30.83 19.71
C PRO A 31 -16.01 30.13 19.62
N HIS A 32 -15.15 30.60 20.53
CA HIS A 32 -13.70 30.50 20.60
C HIS A 32 -13.16 29.16 21.17
N LYS A 33 -11.84 29.00 21.01
CA LYS A 33 -10.99 27.84 21.32
C LYS A 33 -10.59 27.75 22.81
N ASP A 34 -10.38 26.52 23.28
CA ASP A 34 -9.42 26.18 24.34
C ASP A 34 -8.37 25.18 23.84
N GLY A 35 -7.12 25.42 24.26
CA GLY A 35 -5.91 24.82 23.73
C GLY A 35 -5.44 23.57 24.46
N SER A 36 -5.01 22.58 23.67
CA SER A 36 -4.16 21.45 24.09
C SER A 36 -2.88 21.47 23.26
N LEU A 37 -1.75 21.10 23.86
CA LEU A 37 -0.42 21.01 23.27
C LEU A 37 -0.40 20.16 21.97
N TYR A 38 -1.35 19.22 21.81
CA TYR A 38 -1.60 18.45 20.58
C TYR A 38 -2.11 19.30 19.40
N SER A 39 -2.89 20.34 19.68
CA SER A 39 -3.37 21.29 18.68
C SER A 39 -2.24 22.21 18.20
N LEU A 40 -1.28 22.53 19.07
CA LEU A 40 -0.13 23.38 18.73
C LEU A 40 0.85 22.69 17.77
N ILE A 41 1.14 21.40 17.96
CA ILE A 41 2.01 20.62 17.05
C ILE A 41 1.31 20.39 15.70
N THR A 42 0.01 20.04 15.72
CA THR A 42 -0.79 19.86 14.50
C THR A 42 -0.92 21.17 13.71
N VAL A 43 -1.12 22.30 14.39
CA VAL A 43 -1.16 23.63 13.76
C VAL A 43 0.22 24.09 13.31
N LEU A 44 1.32 23.76 14.00
CA LEU A 44 2.68 24.12 13.55
C LEU A 44 3.06 23.37 12.27
N VAL A 45 2.80 22.06 12.21
CA VAL A 45 3.07 21.23 11.03
C VAL A 45 2.18 21.65 9.86
N THR A 46 0.91 21.95 10.12
CA THR A 46 -0.03 22.45 9.09
C THR A 46 0.32 23.88 8.63
N ARG A 47 0.81 24.75 9.52
CA ARG A 47 1.25 26.12 9.18
C ARG A 47 2.60 26.18 8.49
N LEU A 48 3.52 25.25 8.76
CA LEU A 48 4.77 25.12 8.02
C LEU A 48 4.53 24.61 6.60
N ALA A 49 3.60 23.66 6.42
CA ALA A 49 3.20 23.16 5.10
C ALA A 49 2.44 24.22 4.25
N THR A 50 1.70 25.14 4.87
CA THR A 50 0.94 26.18 4.15
C THR A 50 1.68 27.52 3.98
N ARG A 51 2.73 27.81 4.78
CA ARG A 51 3.50 29.06 4.63
C ARG A 51 4.35 29.14 3.36
N HIS A 52 4.70 28.00 2.76
CA HIS A 52 5.43 27.99 1.48
C HIS A 52 4.52 28.20 0.26
N GLU A 53 3.21 28.00 0.40
CA GLU A 53 2.22 28.13 -0.68
C GLU A 53 1.57 29.54 -0.72
N LEU A 54 1.52 30.27 0.41
CA LEU A 54 0.83 31.57 0.49
C LEU A 54 1.69 32.79 0.10
N ARG A 55 2.99 32.63 -0.18
CA ARG A 55 3.84 33.72 -0.69
C ARG A 55 3.75 33.94 -2.20
N ALA A 56 3.04 33.08 -2.94
CA ALA A 56 2.83 33.23 -4.39
C ALA A 56 1.61 34.10 -4.77
N LEU A 57 0.88 34.69 -3.81
CA LEU A 57 -0.33 35.49 -4.06
C LEU A 57 -0.21 36.95 -3.61
N ARG A 58 0.89 37.62 -3.98
CA ARG A 58 0.95 39.09 -4.01
C ARG A 58 1.25 39.57 -5.41
N PHE A 59 0.20 39.97 -6.13
CA PHE A 59 0.31 40.80 -7.32
C PHE A 59 0.68 42.24 -6.92
N PRO A 60 1.66 42.87 -7.57
CA PRO A 60 1.61 44.30 -7.85
C PRO A 60 0.98 44.52 -9.23
N ASN A 61 0.08 45.51 -9.29
CA ASN A 61 -0.41 46.13 -10.51
C ASN A 61 0.76 46.58 -11.42
N ALA A 62 0.70 46.25 -12.71
CA ALA A 62 0.98 47.15 -13.84
C ALA A 62 1.13 46.37 -15.16
N GLY A 63 0.54 46.92 -16.23
CA GLY A 63 1.15 46.90 -17.56
C GLY A 63 0.54 45.97 -18.61
N CYS A 64 -0.30 46.55 -19.48
CA CYS A 64 -0.61 46.09 -20.84
C CYS A 64 0.62 45.55 -21.60
N TRP A 65 0.46 44.43 -22.32
CA TRP A 65 1.15 44.07 -23.58
C TRP A 65 0.36 42.95 -24.31
N PRO A 66 0.51 42.76 -25.64
CA PRO A 66 -0.57 42.43 -26.55
C PRO A 66 -0.61 40.94 -26.93
N MET A 67 -1.71 40.57 -27.56
CA MET A 67 -1.98 39.27 -28.19
C MET A 67 -0.78 38.64 -28.89
N ALA A 68 -0.51 37.39 -28.57
CA ALA A 68 0.03 36.42 -29.51
C ALA A 68 -0.86 35.17 -29.46
N GLN A 69 -1.64 34.97 -30.53
CA GLN A 69 -2.47 33.80 -30.74
C GLN A 69 -1.58 32.57 -30.93
N HIS A 70 -1.78 31.53 -30.13
CA HIS A 70 -1.39 30.17 -30.47
C HIS A 70 -2.62 29.27 -30.35
N HIS A 71 -3.04 28.73 -31.50
CA HIS A 71 -4.12 27.77 -31.63
C HIS A 71 -3.78 26.43 -30.97
N GLY A 72 -4.72 25.88 -30.19
CA GLY A 72 -5.02 24.44 -30.28
C GLY A 72 -4.86 23.56 -29.02
N SER A 73 -5.77 23.68 -28.06
CA SER A 73 -6.46 22.54 -27.43
C SER A 73 -7.64 23.06 -26.60
N HIS A 74 -8.87 22.78 -27.05
CA HIS A 74 -10.10 23.30 -26.44
C HIS A 74 -10.38 22.64 -25.08
N SER A 75 -10.03 23.31 -23.99
CA SER A 75 -10.71 23.12 -22.70
C SER A 75 -12.12 23.70 -22.85
N LEU A 76 -13.16 22.90 -22.64
CA LEU A 76 -14.55 23.37 -22.65
C LEU A 76 -14.90 23.83 -21.23
N GLU A 77 -15.04 25.13 -21.01
CA GLU A 77 -15.58 25.66 -19.75
C GLU A 77 -17.12 25.61 -19.79
N VAL A 78 -17.72 24.80 -18.92
CA VAL A 78 -19.17 24.82 -18.68
C VAL A 78 -19.40 25.01 -17.18
N GLY A 79 -19.87 26.19 -16.77
CA GLY A 79 -20.20 26.48 -15.37
C GLY A 79 -19.00 26.60 -14.42
N GLY A 80 -17.81 26.98 -14.91
CA GLY A 80 -16.59 27.15 -14.08
C GLY A 80 -15.85 25.85 -13.75
N VAL A 81 -16.26 24.72 -14.35
CA VAL A 81 -15.55 23.44 -14.25
C VAL A 81 -14.83 23.19 -15.58
N GLU A 82 -13.51 23.05 -15.52
CA GLU A 82 -12.68 22.68 -16.66
C GLU A 82 -12.79 21.17 -16.92
N PHE A 83 -12.91 20.79 -18.19
CA PHE A 83 -13.00 19.40 -18.62
C PHE A 83 -11.80 18.99 -19.48
N ASP A 84 -11.32 17.77 -19.28
CA ASP A 84 -10.30 17.13 -20.11
C ASP A 84 -10.84 16.71 -21.49
N ASP A 85 -9.93 16.28 -22.35
CA ASP A 85 -10.21 15.77 -23.70
C ASP A 85 -11.08 14.50 -23.74
N ASP A 86 -11.29 13.83 -22.60
CA ASP A 86 -12.18 12.69 -22.41
C ASP A 86 -13.56 13.06 -21.84
N GLY A 87 -13.84 14.36 -21.65
CA GLY A 87 -15.10 14.88 -21.14
C GLY A 87 -15.30 14.72 -19.64
N ARG A 88 -14.27 14.34 -18.87
CA ARG A 88 -14.30 14.31 -17.40
C ARG A 88 -13.71 15.59 -16.81
N ALA A 89 -13.98 15.84 -15.53
CA ALA A 89 -13.40 16.98 -14.82
C ALA A 89 -11.86 16.95 -14.89
N ALA A 90 -11.27 18.12 -15.14
CA ALA A 90 -9.84 18.26 -15.39
C ALA A 90 -8.99 17.64 -14.27
N ARG A 91 -8.03 16.79 -14.65
CA ARG A 91 -7.01 16.27 -13.75
C ARG A 91 -6.14 17.40 -13.23
N THR A 92 -5.80 17.37 -11.95
CA THR A 92 -5.00 18.42 -11.31
C THR A 92 -3.61 17.96 -10.86
N GLY A 93 -3.28 16.68 -11.05
CA GLY A 93 -2.00 16.11 -10.60
C GLY A 93 -0.81 16.72 -11.32
N ASN A 94 0.30 16.87 -10.59
CA ASN A 94 1.58 17.36 -11.08
C ASN A 94 2.71 16.39 -10.69
N LEU A 95 3.95 16.77 -11.03
CA LEU A 95 5.15 15.97 -10.74
C LEU A 95 5.28 15.58 -9.26
N TRP A 96 5.03 16.51 -8.33
CA TRP A 96 5.16 16.26 -6.89
C TRP A 96 4.08 15.33 -6.36
N THR A 97 2.83 15.49 -6.81
CA THR A 97 1.76 14.56 -6.44
C THR A 97 2.00 13.18 -7.02
N CYS A 98 2.52 13.08 -8.25
CA CYS A 98 2.92 11.81 -8.87
C CYS A 98 4.03 11.13 -8.07
N PHE A 99 5.12 11.85 -7.77
CA PHE A 99 6.21 11.35 -6.94
C PHE A 99 5.69 10.86 -5.58
N ALA A 100 4.86 11.66 -4.89
CA ALA A 100 4.27 11.28 -3.62
C ALA A 100 3.40 10.01 -3.74
N HIS A 101 2.57 9.90 -4.78
CA HIS A 101 1.77 8.71 -5.03
C HIS A 101 2.64 7.47 -5.23
N ILE A 102 3.70 7.56 -6.04
CA ILE A 102 4.61 6.44 -6.26
C ILE A 102 5.28 6.03 -4.95
N ILE A 103 5.86 6.98 -4.20
CA ILE A 103 6.55 6.64 -2.95
C ILE A 103 5.57 6.02 -1.93
N THR A 104 4.34 6.54 -1.82
CA THR A 104 3.33 5.92 -0.93
C THR A 104 2.88 4.53 -1.36
N ALA A 105 2.98 4.19 -2.65
CA ALA A 105 2.69 2.85 -3.14
C ALA A 105 3.82 1.86 -2.85
N VAL A 106 5.06 2.37 -2.72
CA VAL A 106 6.28 1.56 -2.56
C VAL A 106 6.67 1.39 -1.09
N ILE A 107 6.49 2.40 -0.23
CA ILE A 107 6.87 2.29 1.19
C ILE A 107 5.81 1.47 1.95
N GLY A 108 6.12 0.18 2.17
CA GLY A 108 5.22 -0.80 2.79
C GLY A 108 5.92 -1.82 3.67
N CYS A 109 5.21 -2.92 4.00
CA CYS A 109 5.78 -4.00 4.81
C CYS A 109 6.93 -4.73 4.11
N GLY A 110 6.99 -4.69 2.76
CA GLY A 110 8.08 -5.31 1.99
C GLY A 110 9.47 -4.74 2.33
N VAL A 111 9.54 -3.47 2.74
CA VAL A 111 10.78 -2.80 3.16
C VAL A 111 11.39 -3.45 4.40
N LEU A 112 10.56 -4.01 5.29
CA LEU A 112 11.00 -4.60 6.55
C LEU A 112 11.79 -5.91 6.32
N ALA A 113 11.55 -6.60 5.21
CA ALA A 113 12.23 -7.85 4.82
C ALA A 113 13.58 -7.64 4.12
N LEU A 114 13.91 -6.40 3.73
CA LEU A 114 15.12 -6.12 2.95
C LEU A 114 16.40 -6.44 3.72
N SER A 115 16.44 -6.17 5.02
CA SER A 115 17.61 -6.49 5.85
C SER A 115 17.90 -8.00 5.90
N TRP A 116 16.85 -8.82 6.02
CA TRP A 116 16.96 -10.26 5.93
C TRP A 116 17.40 -10.73 4.55
N SER A 117 16.86 -10.12 3.49
CA SER A 117 17.20 -10.45 2.11
C SER A 117 18.68 -10.17 1.81
N VAL A 118 19.18 -9.01 2.23
CA VAL A 118 20.61 -8.67 2.16
C VAL A 118 21.44 -9.64 3.00
N ALA A 119 20.95 -10.09 4.16
CA ALA A 119 21.66 -11.09 4.94
C ALA A 119 21.78 -12.44 4.23
N GLN A 120 20.75 -12.90 3.51
CA GLN A 120 20.83 -14.15 2.74
C GLN A 120 21.78 -14.03 1.54
N LEU A 121 21.82 -12.86 0.89
CA LEU A 121 22.62 -12.62 -0.32
C LEU A 121 24.06 -12.13 -0.03
N GLY A 122 24.29 -11.55 1.14
CA GLY A 122 25.56 -10.94 1.55
C GLY A 122 25.78 -9.51 1.05
N TRP A 123 26.91 -8.92 1.46
CA TRP A 123 27.27 -7.53 1.17
C TRP A 123 27.42 -7.19 -0.32
N VAL A 124 27.68 -8.18 -1.17
CA VAL A 124 27.76 -7.99 -2.62
C VAL A 124 26.42 -8.33 -3.27
N GLY A 125 25.93 -9.55 -3.05
CA GLY A 125 24.73 -10.05 -3.70
C GLY A 125 23.48 -9.22 -3.39
N GLY A 126 23.33 -8.76 -2.13
CA GLY A 126 22.17 -8.00 -1.68
C GLY A 126 22.02 -6.67 -2.41
N PRO A 127 22.98 -5.73 -2.27
CA PRO A 127 22.93 -4.45 -2.97
C PRO A 127 22.84 -4.57 -4.49
N VAL A 128 23.58 -5.52 -5.10
CA VAL A 128 23.50 -5.75 -6.55
C VAL A 128 22.10 -6.19 -6.97
N ALA A 129 21.49 -7.14 -6.26
CA ALA A 129 20.13 -7.58 -6.55
C ALA A 129 19.15 -6.40 -6.44
N MET A 130 19.25 -5.58 -5.41
CA MET A 130 18.38 -4.40 -5.23
C MET A 130 18.54 -3.37 -6.35
N LEU A 131 19.77 -3.12 -6.81
CA LEU A 131 20.01 -2.25 -7.98
C LEU A 131 19.43 -2.86 -9.27
N CYS A 132 19.55 -4.17 -9.46
CA CYS A 132 18.93 -4.85 -10.60
C CYS A 132 17.40 -4.73 -10.57
N PHE A 133 16.75 -4.97 -9.43
CA PHE A 133 15.30 -4.81 -9.31
C PHE A 133 14.85 -3.36 -9.47
N ALA A 134 15.64 -2.38 -9.01
CA ALA A 134 15.40 -0.97 -9.28
C ALA A 134 15.41 -0.65 -10.78
N PHE A 135 16.42 -1.15 -11.49
CA PHE A 135 16.54 -0.98 -12.94
C PHE A 135 15.40 -1.67 -13.70
N VAL A 136 15.07 -2.91 -13.35
CA VAL A 136 13.94 -3.66 -13.91
C VAL A 136 12.63 -2.89 -13.72
N THR A 137 12.40 -2.37 -12.51
CA THR A 137 11.20 -1.58 -12.18
C THR A 137 11.14 -0.28 -12.97
N TYR A 138 12.27 0.42 -13.10
CA TYR A 138 12.37 1.61 -13.92
C TYR A 138 12.03 1.34 -15.40
N LEU A 139 12.60 0.28 -15.98
CA LEU A 139 12.30 -0.11 -17.36
C LEU A 139 10.81 -0.42 -17.53
N SER A 140 10.24 -1.26 -16.67
CA SER A 140 8.81 -1.56 -16.72
C SER A 140 7.94 -0.33 -16.57
N ALA A 141 8.29 0.57 -15.66
CA ALA A 141 7.57 1.83 -15.44
C ALA A 141 7.65 2.76 -16.67
N PHE A 142 8.81 2.81 -17.33
CA PHE A 142 9.01 3.55 -18.56
C PHE A 142 8.16 2.99 -19.71
N LEU A 143 8.19 1.67 -19.94
CA LEU A 143 7.39 1.01 -20.97
C LEU A 143 5.90 1.27 -20.76
N LEU A 144 5.43 1.10 -19.52
CA LEU A 144 4.03 1.25 -19.17
C LEU A 144 3.55 2.71 -19.29
N SER A 145 4.40 3.69 -18.97
CA SER A 145 4.03 5.11 -19.08
C SER A 145 3.60 5.54 -20.48
N HIS A 146 4.05 4.82 -21.51
CA HIS A 146 3.66 5.02 -22.91
C HIS A 146 2.33 4.36 -23.28
N CYS A 147 1.85 3.41 -22.49
CA CYS A 147 0.64 2.62 -22.74
C CYS A 147 -0.63 3.22 -22.11
N TYR A 148 -0.50 4.37 -21.41
CA TYR A 148 -1.65 5.05 -20.81
C TYR A 148 -2.69 5.49 -21.84
N ARG A 149 -2.25 6.00 -23.00
CA ARG A 149 -3.16 6.27 -24.12
C ARG A 149 -3.15 5.09 -25.09
N SER A 150 -4.31 4.74 -25.60
CA SER A 150 -4.47 3.69 -26.63
C SER A 150 -3.74 4.06 -27.92
N PRO A 151 -3.41 3.06 -28.78
CA PRO A 151 -2.85 3.31 -30.10
C PRO A 151 -3.80 4.22 -30.89
N GLY A 152 -3.26 5.28 -31.50
CA GLY A 152 -4.04 6.15 -32.40
C GLY A 152 -3.89 5.68 -33.85
N SER A 153 -4.76 6.15 -34.74
CA SER A 153 -4.52 6.02 -36.18
C SER A 153 -3.54 7.10 -36.64
N ASP A 154 -2.65 6.76 -37.57
CA ASP A 154 -1.65 7.70 -38.11
C ASP A 154 -2.30 8.84 -38.94
N ASP A 155 -3.53 8.64 -39.43
CA ASP A 155 -4.31 9.66 -40.15
C ASP A 155 -5.12 10.58 -39.21
N GLY A 156 -5.09 10.34 -37.89
CA GLY A 156 -5.86 11.11 -36.91
C GLY A 156 -7.36 10.82 -36.85
N SER A 157 -7.89 9.89 -37.65
CA SER A 157 -9.31 9.48 -37.63
C SER A 157 -9.75 8.88 -36.30
N LEU A 158 -8.86 8.22 -35.55
CA LEU A 158 -9.13 7.64 -34.24
C LEU A 158 -8.40 8.41 -33.13
N LYS A 159 -9.17 9.15 -32.33
CA LYS A 159 -8.65 9.86 -31.15
C LYS A 159 -8.10 8.87 -30.12
N ARG A 160 -6.85 9.09 -29.65
CA ARG A 160 -6.22 8.27 -28.61
C ARG A 160 -6.98 8.38 -27.29
N GLN A 161 -7.64 7.30 -26.89
CA GLN A 161 -8.39 7.24 -25.63
C GLN A 161 -7.50 6.91 -24.44
N ARG A 162 -7.81 7.48 -23.27
CA ARG A 162 -7.12 7.22 -22.00
C ARG A 162 -7.55 5.87 -21.42
N ASN A 163 -6.58 5.07 -20.99
CA ASN A 163 -6.77 3.85 -20.22
C ASN A 163 -6.67 4.18 -18.72
N TYR A 164 -7.80 4.19 -18.03
CA TYR A 164 -7.88 4.64 -16.64
C TYR A 164 -7.31 3.65 -15.63
N THR A 165 -7.22 2.37 -16.01
CA THR A 165 -6.70 1.30 -15.16
C THR A 165 -5.73 0.42 -15.93
N TYR A 166 -4.89 -0.29 -15.17
CA TYR A 166 -3.98 -1.27 -15.73
C TYR A 166 -4.73 -2.36 -16.54
N MET A 167 -5.86 -2.84 -16.04
CA MET A 167 -6.69 -3.83 -16.75
C MET A 167 -7.28 -3.29 -18.04
N ASP A 168 -7.70 -2.01 -18.04
CA ASP A 168 -8.23 -1.36 -19.25
C ASP A 168 -7.15 -1.27 -20.33
N ALA A 169 -5.91 -0.90 -19.96
CA ALA A 169 -4.79 -0.86 -20.90
C ALA A 169 -4.47 -2.25 -21.47
N VAL A 170 -4.48 -3.29 -20.63
CA VAL A 170 -4.30 -4.67 -21.11
C VAL A 170 -5.42 -5.06 -22.08
N ARG A 171 -6.67 -4.67 -21.79
CA ARG A 171 -7.81 -4.98 -22.65
C ARG A 171 -7.71 -4.31 -24.01
N THR A 172 -7.33 -3.04 -24.04
CA THR A 172 -7.23 -2.26 -25.29
C THR A 172 -6.04 -2.69 -26.15
N HIS A 173 -4.92 -3.07 -25.54
CA HIS A 173 -3.71 -3.44 -26.29
C HIS A 173 -3.64 -4.93 -26.63
N LEU A 174 -4.04 -5.81 -25.71
CA LEU A 174 -3.76 -7.25 -25.79
C LEU A 174 -5.02 -8.13 -25.85
N GLY A 175 -6.20 -7.53 -25.74
CA GLY A 175 -7.48 -8.22 -25.83
C GLY A 175 -7.90 -8.96 -24.56
N GLU A 176 -9.11 -9.51 -24.60
CA GLU A 176 -9.85 -9.96 -23.42
C GLU A 176 -9.22 -11.16 -22.69
N LYS A 177 -8.61 -12.11 -23.42
CA LYS A 177 -7.96 -13.28 -22.81
C LYS A 177 -6.83 -12.87 -21.87
N ARG A 178 -6.00 -11.91 -22.27
CA ARG A 178 -4.90 -11.41 -21.43
C ARG A 178 -5.41 -10.53 -20.30
N THR A 179 -6.55 -9.85 -20.47
CA THR A 179 -7.22 -9.13 -19.38
C THR A 179 -7.67 -10.06 -18.25
N TRP A 180 -8.23 -11.24 -18.57
CA TRP A 180 -8.58 -12.23 -17.54
C TRP A 180 -7.36 -12.71 -16.77
N LEU A 181 -6.25 -12.98 -17.46
CA LEU A 181 -4.98 -13.36 -16.83
C LEU A 181 -4.44 -12.24 -15.93
N CYS A 182 -4.47 -10.99 -16.41
CA CYS A 182 -4.10 -9.81 -15.64
C CYS A 182 -4.94 -9.67 -14.36
N GLY A 183 -6.27 -9.79 -14.49
CA GLY A 183 -7.19 -9.72 -13.37
C GLY A 183 -6.92 -10.82 -12.33
N LEU A 184 -6.69 -12.06 -12.78
CA LEU A 184 -6.34 -13.17 -11.90
C LEU A 184 -5.12 -12.85 -11.03
N PHE A 185 -4.00 -12.44 -11.64
CA PHE A 185 -2.78 -12.12 -10.90
C PHE A 185 -2.92 -10.86 -10.03
N GLN A 186 -3.68 -9.84 -10.46
CA GLN A 186 -3.89 -8.64 -9.66
C GLN A 186 -4.73 -8.94 -8.41
N TYR A 187 -5.81 -9.72 -8.55
CA TYR A 187 -6.63 -10.12 -7.41
C TYR A 187 -5.89 -11.10 -6.48
N LEU A 188 -5.08 -12.00 -7.03
CA LEU A 188 -4.21 -12.88 -6.23
C LEU A 188 -3.20 -12.05 -5.43
N ASN A 189 -2.59 -11.02 -6.02
CA ASN A 189 -1.69 -10.11 -5.32
C ASN A 189 -2.39 -9.38 -4.17
N MET A 190 -3.58 -8.84 -4.42
CA MET A 190 -4.37 -8.13 -3.41
C MET A 190 -4.77 -9.05 -2.24
N TYR A 191 -5.24 -10.26 -2.56
CA TYR A 191 -5.60 -11.27 -1.58
C TYR A 191 -4.38 -11.74 -0.77
N GLY A 192 -3.27 -12.00 -1.44
CA GLY A 192 -2.01 -12.38 -0.82
C GLY A 192 -1.45 -11.29 0.10
N THR A 193 -1.49 -10.03 -0.34
CA THR A 193 -1.05 -8.88 0.47
C THR A 193 -1.89 -8.76 1.75
N ALA A 194 -3.19 -9.05 1.69
CA ALA A 194 -4.05 -9.11 2.87
C ALA A 194 -3.62 -10.19 3.89
N ILE A 195 -3.17 -11.36 3.41
CA ILE A 195 -2.56 -12.40 4.26
C ILE A 195 -1.25 -11.89 4.88
N ALA A 196 -0.36 -11.33 4.06
CA ALA A 196 0.92 -10.79 4.51
C ALA A 196 0.73 -9.71 5.58
N TYR A 197 -0.26 -8.82 5.42
CA TYR A 197 -0.58 -7.77 6.39
C TYR A 197 -1.06 -8.33 7.72
N THR A 198 -1.80 -9.44 7.70
CA THR A 198 -2.26 -10.13 8.90
C THR A 198 -1.07 -10.74 9.67
N ILE A 199 -0.16 -11.41 8.96
CA ILE A 199 1.07 -11.97 9.54
C ILE A 199 1.98 -10.87 10.11
N THR A 200 2.17 -9.79 9.35
CA THR A 200 3.03 -8.66 9.73
C THR A 200 2.49 -7.97 10.97
N THR A 201 1.17 -7.71 11.01
CA THR A 201 0.52 -7.07 12.16
C THR A 201 0.67 -7.92 13.41
N ALA A 202 0.43 -9.22 13.33
CA ALA A 202 0.61 -10.12 14.45
C ALA A 202 2.06 -10.15 14.95
N THR A 203 3.01 -10.16 14.02
CA THR A 203 4.44 -10.07 14.35
C THR A 203 4.76 -8.77 15.07
N CYS A 204 4.27 -7.63 14.59
CA CYS A 204 4.52 -6.33 15.22
C CYS A 204 3.88 -6.23 16.61
N LEU A 205 2.67 -6.78 16.81
CA LEU A 205 1.98 -6.79 18.10
C LEU A 205 2.57 -7.76 19.12
N ARG A 206 3.25 -8.82 18.67
CA ARG A 206 3.97 -9.73 19.56
C ARG A 206 5.17 -9.06 20.23
N TYR A 207 5.87 -8.19 19.50
CA TYR A 207 7.06 -7.50 19.97
C TYR A 207 6.77 -6.08 20.48
N GLY A 208 5.69 -5.45 20.01
CA GLY A 208 5.23 -4.14 20.45
C GLY A 208 3.99 -4.27 21.35
N THR A 209 4.20 -4.26 22.66
CA THR A 209 3.11 -4.04 23.62
C THR A 209 3.43 -2.82 24.47
N VAL A 210 2.72 -1.74 24.13
CA VAL A 210 2.76 -0.36 24.64
C VAL A 210 2.21 -0.24 26.09
N PRO A 211 2.21 0.94 26.72
CA PRO A 211 3.08 1.37 27.81
C PRO A 211 2.42 1.31 29.19
N TYR A 212 3.25 1.57 30.20
CA TYR A 212 2.86 2.10 31.51
C TYR A 212 1.85 3.26 31.39
N VAL A 213 0.58 3.03 31.73
CA VAL A 213 -0.37 4.08 32.11
C VAL A 213 -0.61 3.95 33.60
N ARG A 214 0.11 4.74 34.39
CA ARG A 214 -0.36 5.15 35.72
C ARG A 214 -1.31 6.32 35.50
N THR A 215 -2.60 6.05 35.32
CA THR A 215 -3.65 7.07 35.54
C THR A 215 -4.69 6.52 36.51
N PRO A 216 -5.17 7.36 37.45
CA PRO A 216 -6.05 6.93 38.53
C PRO A 216 -7.47 6.71 38.02
N LEU A 217 -8.14 5.71 38.60
CA LEU A 217 -9.58 5.48 38.72
C LEU A 217 -10.52 6.38 37.89
N SER A 218 -11.34 5.77 37.01
CA SER A 218 -12.61 6.38 36.60
C SER A 218 -13.72 5.36 36.31
N SER A 219 -14.77 5.46 37.13
CA SER A 219 -16.21 5.28 36.90
C SER A 219 -16.80 3.97 36.37
N PHE A 220 -16.04 3.10 35.69
CA PHE A 220 -16.57 1.82 35.18
C PHE A 220 -16.47 0.64 36.18
N ASP A 221 -15.77 0.82 37.29
CA ASP A 221 -15.67 -0.21 38.36
C ASP A 221 -16.90 -0.25 39.28
N LEU A 222 -17.80 0.75 39.23
CA LEU A 222 -18.98 0.79 40.12
C LEU A 222 -20.12 -0.12 39.63
N LEU A 223 -20.17 -0.45 38.34
CA LEU A 223 -21.19 -1.35 37.79
C LEU A 223 -20.83 -2.84 37.95
N ALA A 224 -19.55 -3.13 38.20
CA ALA A 224 -19.04 -4.51 38.35
C ALA A 224 -19.13 -5.06 39.78
N MET A 225 -19.52 -4.24 40.76
CA MET A 225 -19.72 -4.68 42.15
C MET A 225 -21.15 -5.20 42.46
N LEU A 226 -22.08 -5.14 41.49
CA LEU A 226 -23.49 -5.53 41.72
C LEU A 226 -23.93 -6.82 41.02
N ASP A 227 -23.06 -7.49 40.25
CA ASP A 227 -23.42 -8.75 39.60
C ASP A 227 -22.57 -9.91 40.14
N GLY A 228 -23.06 -10.49 41.23
CA GLY A 228 -22.47 -11.61 41.94
C GLY A 228 -22.70 -12.95 41.25
N ASN A 229 -22.25 -13.11 40.00
CA ASN A 229 -21.92 -14.40 39.37
C ASN A 229 -21.44 -14.13 37.94
N GLY A 230 -20.19 -14.42 37.60
CA GLY A 230 -19.78 -14.19 36.21
C GLY A 230 -18.30 -14.32 35.93
N ASP A 231 -17.95 -15.49 35.39
CA ASP A 231 -16.64 -15.88 34.90
C ASP A 231 -16.23 -15.08 33.63
N THR A 232 -15.78 -13.84 33.81
CA THR A 232 -15.39 -12.94 32.70
C THR A 232 -14.01 -12.30 32.93
N ARG A 233 -12.99 -13.10 33.26
CA ARG A 233 -11.58 -12.65 33.42
C ARG A 233 -10.60 -13.25 32.40
N TYR A 234 -11.04 -13.58 31.19
CA TYR A 234 -10.23 -14.31 30.20
C TYR A 234 -10.04 -13.67 28.82
N TYR A 235 -9.97 -12.33 28.68
CA TYR A 235 -9.61 -11.76 27.36
C TYR A 235 -8.60 -10.61 27.32
N CYS A 236 -7.97 -10.21 28.43
CA CYS A 236 -6.91 -9.19 28.36
C CYS A 236 -5.79 -9.38 29.42
N ARG A 237 -5.28 -10.61 29.62
CA ARG A 237 -4.30 -10.88 30.69
C ARG A 237 -3.04 -11.66 30.29
N ARG A 238 -2.87 -12.08 29.02
CA ARG A 238 -1.70 -12.89 28.62
C ARG A 238 -0.50 -12.11 28.09
N ALA A 239 -0.68 -10.87 27.60
CA ALA A 239 0.43 -10.04 27.12
C ALA A 239 1.22 -9.37 28.26
N ILE A 240 0.52 -8.80 29.25
CA ILE A 240 1.13 -8.13 30.43
C ILE A 240 1.93 -9.12 31.29
N VAL A 241 1.42 -10.35 31.47
CA VAL A 241 2.11 -11.39 32.26
C VAL A 241 3.43 -11.81 31.62
N ARG A 242 3.56 -11.71 30.29
CA ARG A 242 4.78 -12.16 29.59
C ARG A 242 5.88 -11.10 29.56
N ALA A 243 5.53 -9.82 29.35
CA ALA A 243 6.46 -8.72 29.56
C ALA A 243 6.97 -8.72 31.03
N ASN A 244 6.07 -8.98 32.00
CA ASN A 244 6.43 -9.16 33.40
C ASN A 244 7.20 -10.47 33.70
N CYS A 245 7.06 -11.52 32.88
CA CYS A 245 7.81 -12.78 33.00
C CYS A 245 9.28 -12.57 32.63
N TYR A 246 9.57 -11.93 31.49
CA TYR A 246 10.95 -11.59 31.11
C TYR A 246 11.59 -10.55 32.04
N HIS A 247 10.78 -9.63 32.59
CA HIS A 247 11.21 -8.65 33.59
C HIS A 247 11.54 -9.28 34.95
N SER A 248 10.78 -10.29 35.39
CA SER A 248 11.00 -10.92 36.72
C SER A 248 11.95 -12.13 36.70
N GLN A 249 12.04 -12.87 35.59
CA GLN A 249 12.75 -14.15 35.52
C GLN A 249 14.03 -14.09 34.70
N GLY A 250 14.39 -12.92 34.17
CA GLY A 250 15.62 -12.72 33.40
C GLY A 250 15.54 -13.20 31.95
N HIS A 251 16.58 -12.87 31.18
CA HIS A 251 16.61 -12.90 29.71
C HIS A 251 16.60 -14.32 29.11
N SER A 252 16.78 -15.35 29.94
CA SER A 252 16.83 -16.77 29.55
C SER A 252 15.62 -17.59 30.01
N ALA A 253 14.57 -16.96 30.55
CA ALA A 253 13.40 -17.67 31.04
C ALA A 253 12.54 -18.24 29.89
N PRO A 254 12.02 -19.48 30.02
CA PRO A 254 11.19 -20.13 29.01
C PRO A 254 9.75 -19.60 29.06
N CYS A 255 9.56 -18.30 28.87
CA CYS A 255 8.22 -17.71 28.80
C CYS A 255 7.62 -18.06 27.41
N GLY A 256 6.71 -19.06 27.39
CA GLY A 256 6.21 -19.72 26.17
C GLY A 256 5.70 -18.79 25.05
N ALA A 257 6.06 -19.11 23.80
CA ALA A 257 5.66 -18.41 22.59
C ALA A 257 4.29 -18.86 22.07
N GLY A 258 3.21 -18.20 22.50
CA GLY A 258 1.84 -18.59 22.11
C GLY A 258 0.88 -17.41 21.91
N GLY A 259 1.26 -16.42 21.09
CA GLY A 259 0.45 -15.19 20.87
C GLY A 259 0.13 -14.83 19.42
N ASP A 260 0.92 -15.30 18.45
CA ASP A 260 0.80 -14.87 17.04
C ASP A 260 -0.60 -15.16 16.48
N HIS A 261 -1.14 -16.33 16.76
CA HIS A 261 -2.48 -16.71 16.32
C HIS A 261 -3.57 -15.83 16.91
N LEU A 262 -3.44 -15.41 18.18
CA LEU A 262 -4.41 -14.51 18.81
C LEU A 262 -4.37 -13.13 18.16
N TYR A 263 -3.18 -12.58 17.90
CA TYR A 263 -3.07 -11.27 17.24
C TYR A 263 -3.55 -11.30 15.79
N MET A 264 -3.34 -12.41 15.06
CA MET A 264 -3.91 -12.61 13.73
C MET A 264 -5.45 -12.62 13.79
N LEU A 265 -6.04 -13.32 14.76
CA LEU A 265 -7.49 -13.34 14.97
C LEU A 265 -8.04 -11.96 15.37
N LEU A 266 -7.35 -11.22 16.24
CA LEU A 266 -7.75 -9.86 16.63
C LEU A 266 -7.68 -8.89 15.44
N PHE A 267 -6.62 -8.97 14.63
CA PHE A 267 -6.53 -8.18 13.41
C PHE A 267 -7.64 -8.57 12.42
N GLY A 268 -7.89 -9.86 12.21
CA GLY A 268 -9.00 -10.36 11.40
C GLY A 268 -10.36 -9.85 11.89
N ALA A 269 -10.62 -9.87 13.19
CA ALA A 269 -11.85 -9.33 13.78
C ALA A 269 -11.99 -7.82 13.52
N ALA A 270 -10.91 -7.05 13.70
CA ALA A 270 -10.90 -5.63 13.37
C ALA A 270 -11.17 -5.40 11.87
N GLN A 271 -10.58 -6.21 10.98
CA GLN A 271 -10.82 -6.13 9.55
C GLN A 271 -12.23 -6.52 9.14
N ALA A 272 -12.85 -7.48 9.84
CA ALA A 272 -14.24 -7.85 9.58
C ALA A 272 -15.16 -6.64 9.84
N VAL A 273 -14.96 -5.94 10.97
CA VAL A 273 -15.69 -4.71 11.31
C VAL A 273 -15.40 -3.59 10.32
N LEU A 274 -14.13 -3.29 10.04
CA LEU A 274 -13.74 -2.22 9.11
C LEU A 274 -14.22 -2.48 7.68
N SER A 275 -14.30 -3.75 7.27
CA SER A 275 -14.82 -4.13 5.95
C SER A 275 -16.32 -3.84 5.83
N LEU A 276 -17.06 -3.65 6.92
CA LEU A 276 -18.46 -3.22 6.85
C LEU A 276 -18.58 -1.73 6.48
N ILE A 277 -17.50 -0.95 6.46
CA ILE A 277 -17.62 0.46 6.06
C ILE A 277 -18.02 0.53 4.57
N PRO A 278 -19.12 1.23 4.21
CA PRO A 278 -19.77 1.03 2.91
C PRO A 278 -18.99 1.53 1.70
N ASN A 279 -18.14 2.56 1.86
CA ASN A 279 -17.57 3.28 0.71
C ASN A 279 -16.17 3.86 0.94
N PHE A 280 -15.38 3.89 -0.13
CA PHE A 280 -14.03 4.48 -0.21
C PHE A 280 -13.96 5.99 0.12
N HIS A 281 -15.02 6.77 -0.17
CA HIS A 281 -15.07 8.21 0.17
C HIS A 281 -14.90 8.43 1.68
N SER A 282 -15.46 7.53 2.49
CA SER A 282 -15.34 7.57 3.96
C SER A 282 -13.98 7.07 4.48
N MET A 283 -13.11 6.54 3.60
CA MET A 283 -11.78 6.00 3.95
C MET A 283 -10.63 6.89 3.45
N ALA A 284 -10.90 8.05 2.86
CA ALA A 284 -9.87 8.96 2.35
C ALA A 284 -8.90 9.40 3.46
N TRP A 285 -9.42 9.69 4.66
CA TRP A 285 -8.63 10.01 5.84
C TRP A 285 -7.76 8.81 6.28
N LEU A 286 -8.29 7.58 6.20
CA LEU A 286 -7.58 6.36 6.56
C LEU A 286 -6.38 6.12 5.64
N SER A 287 -6.52 6.39 4.33
CA SER A 287 -5.41 6.32 3.36
C SER A 287 -4.35 7.40 3.62
N ALA A 288 -4.73 8.59 4.07
CA ALA A 288 -3.78 9.65 4.42
C ALA A 288 -2.99 9.31 5.69
N VAL A 289 -3.68 8.82 6.73
CA VAL A 289 -3.04 8.34 7.97
C VAL A 289 -2.10 7.17 7.67
N ALA A 290 -2.55 6.19 6.88
CA ALA A 290 -1.73 5.06 6.45
C ALA A 290 -0.42 5.50 5.77
N ALA A 291 -0.48 6.47 4.86
CA ALA A 291 0.69 7.03 4.21
C ALA A 291 1.66 7.68 5.22
N VAL A 292 1.17 8.54 6.13
CA VAL A 292 2.01 9.17 7.16
C VAL A 292 2.68 8.12 8.05
N MET A 293 1.91 7.13 8.53
CA MET A 293 2.43 6.06 9.37
C MET A 293 3.52 5.24 8.65
N SER A 294 3.37 5.02 7.34
CA SER A 294 4.35 4.29 6.53
C SER A 294 5.74 4.96 6.51
N PHE A 295 5.77 6.28 6.30
CA PHE A 295 7.02 7.04 6.34
C PHE A 295 7.61 7.08 7.75
N THR A 296 6.76 7.21 8.79
CA THR A 296 7.19 7.28 10.17
C THR A 296 7.93 6.02 10.61
N TYR A 297 7.33 4.83 10.49
CA TYR A 297 8.02 3.62 10.94
C TYR A 297 9.24 3.31 10.08
N ALA A 298 9.21 3.63 8.78
CA ALA A 298 10.31 3.31 7.89
C ALA A 298 11.52 4.21 8.18
N THR A 299 11.30 5.48 8.52
CA THR A 299 12.36 6.40 8.98
C THR A 299 12.90 5.99 10.34
N ILE A 300 12.04 5.56 11.28
CA ILE A 300 12.48 5.03 12.58
C ILE A 300 13.33 3.77 12.40
N GLY A 301 12.88 2.81 11.59
CA GLY A 301 13.63 1.58 11.32
C GLY A 301 15.00 1.84 10.69
N LEU A 302 15.07 2.77 9.74
CA LEU A 302 16.33 3.24 9.16
C LEU A 302 17.25 3.86 10.22
N GLY A 303 16.72 4.77 11.04
CA GLY A 303 17.46 5.44 12.11
C GLY A 303 17.99 4.47 13.15
N LEU A 304 17.18 3.49 13.59
CA LEU A 304 17.59 2.43 14.51
C LEU A 304 18.67 1.53 13.91
N GLY A 305 18.55 1.16 12.63
CA GLY A 305 19.59 0.42 11.90
C GLY A 305 20.93 1.14 11.87
N LEU A 306 20.91 2.43 11.55
CA LEU A 306 22.11 3.27 11.54
C LEU A 306 22.70 3.41 12.95
N ALA A 307 21.87 3.77 13.94
CA ALA A 307 22.30 3.94 15.32
C ALA A 307 22.93 2.67 15.88
N LYS A 308 22.32 1.50 15.63
CA LYS A 308 22.87 0.22 16.08
C LYS A 308 24.16 -0.15 15.38
N THR A 309 24.31 0.21 14.11
CA THR A 309 25.57 0.03 13.37
C THR A 309 26.69 0.87 14.00
N ILE A 310 26.41 2.10 14.39
CA ILE A 310 27.36 2.99 15.08
C ILE A 310 27.69 2.43 16.46
N GLU A 311 26.69 2.01 17.24
CA GLU A 311 26.85 1.43 18.58
C GLU A 311 27.72 0.17 18.58
N ASN A 312 27.55 -0.70 17.57
CA ASN A 312 28.36 -1.91 17.43
C ASN A 312 29.86 -1.60 17.24
N GLY A 313 30.22 -0.39 16.79
CA GLY A 313 31.59 -0.02 16.42
C GLY A 313 32.16 -0.81 15.23
N ALA A 314 31.33 -1.62 14.57
CA ALA A 314 31.73 -2.50 13.47
C ALA A 314 30.54 -2.80 12.54
N ILE A 315 30.84 -2.95 11.25
CA ILE A 315 29.88 -3.39 10.24
C ILE A 315 29.79 -4.92 10.31
N LYS A 316 28.65 -5.46 10.76
CA LYS A 316 28.42 -6.91 10.80
C LYS A 316 28.09 -7.47 9.42
N GLY A 317 28.01 -8.80 9.36
CA GLY A 317 27.69 -9.53 8.13
C GLY A 317 28.94 -9.99 7.39
N SER A 318 28.74 -10.80 6.36
CA SER A 318 29.77 -11.41 5.53
C SER A 318 29.52 -11.08 4.06
N VAL A 319 30.56 -11.23 3.23
CA VAL A 319 30.46 -10.98 1.79
C VAL A 319 29.46 -11.91 1.11
N ALA A 320 29.41 -13.18 1.52
CA ALA A 320 28.55 -14.21 0.96
C ALA A 320 27.20 -14.40 1.68
N GLY A 321 26.94 -13.63 2.74
CA GLY A 321 25.72 -13.74 3.54
C GLY A 321 25.73 -14.89 4.54
N VAL A 322 24.54 -15.24 5.04
CA VAL A 322 24.35 -16.31 6.02
C VAL A 322 24.90 -17.64 5.48
N PRO A 323 25.83 -18.32 6.20
CA PRO A 323 26.30 -19.64 5.82
C PRO A 323 25.21 -20.69 6.05
N MET A 324 25.12 -21.68 5.16
CA MET A 324 24.22 -22.84 5.30
C MET A 324 25.05 -24.12 5.37
N SER A 325 24.52 -25.17 6.01
CA SER A 325 25.22 -26.45 6.14
C SER A 325 25.37 -27.19 4.82
N THR A 326 24.53 -26.89 3.82
CA THR A 326 24.61 -27.47 2.48
C THR A 326 24.41 -26.41 1.39
N ALA A 327 25.03 -26.63 0.23
CA ALA A 327 24.89 -25.72 -0.92
C ALA A 327 23.44 -25.60 -1.42
N PRO A 328 22.63 -26.67 -1.54
CA PRO A 328 21.23 -26.54 -1.97
C PRO A 328 20.39 -25.67 -1.03
N GLN A 329 20.59 -25.79 0.29
CA GLN A 329 19.91 -24.92 1.26
C GLN A 329 20.28 -23.45 1.08
N LYS A 330 21.54 -23.16 0.74
CA LYS A 330 21.96 -21.78 0.42
C LYS A 330 21.25 -21.27 -0.82
N VAL A 331 21.14 -22.08 -1.88
CA VAL A 331 20.45 -21.71 -3.12
C VAL A 331 18.98 -21.38 -2.86
N TRP A 332 18.26 -22.19 -2.07
CA TRP A 332 16.85 -21.93 -1.76
C TRP A 332 16.64 -20.68 -0.91
N ARG A 333 17.53 -20.41 0.05
CA ARG A 333 17.51 -19.16 0.82
C ARG A 333 17.76 -17.92 -0.03
N VAL A 334 18.70 -18.01 -0.97
CA VAL A 334 18.98 -16.94 -1.94
C VAL A 334 17.79 -16.71 -2.85
N ALA A 335 17.18 -17.77 -3.38
CA ALA A 335 15.96 -17.69 -4.17
C ALA A 335 14.81 -17.01 -3.42
N GLN A 336 14.58 -17.41 -2.16
CA GLN A 336 13.56 -16.78 -1.31
C GLN A 336 13.82 -15.28 -1.10
N ALA A 337 15.07 -14.90 -0.83
CA ALA A 337 15.44 -13.49 -0.67
C ALA A 337 15.24 -12.66 -1.96
N ILE A 338 15.47 -13.26 -3.13
CA ILE A 338 15.14 -12.63 -4.41
C ILE A 338 13.64 -12.40 -4.54
N GLY A 339 12.81 -13.36 -4.10
CA GLY A 339 11.35 -13.20 -4.03
C GLY A 339 10.92 -12.05 -3.11
N ASP A 340 11.54 -11.95 -1.93
CA ASP A 340 11.25 -10.87 -0.96
C ASP A 340 11.59 -9.49 -1.53
N ILE A 341 12.74 -9.38 -2.21
CA ILE A 341 13.11 -8.17 -2.94
C ILE A 341 12.09 -7.90 -4.06
N ALA A 342 11.72 -8.92 -4.85
CA ALA A 342 10.73 -8.79 -5.91
C ALA A 342 9.37 -8.30 -5.42
N PHE A 343 8.97 -8.63 -4.19
CA PHE A 343 7.74 -8.15 -3.56
C PHE A 343 7.81 -6.66 -3.18
N ALA A 344 8.99 -6.13 -2.84
CA ALA A 344 9.12 -4.76 -2.36
C ALA A 344 9.04 -3.69 -3.47
N TYR A 345 9.43 -4.01 -4.70
CA TYR A 345 9.60 -3.03 -5.78
C TYR A 345 8.35 -2.65 -6.63
N PRO A 346 7.35 -3.53 -6.89
CA PRO A 346 6.39 -3.28 -7.97
C PRO A 346 5.28 -2.30 -7.57
N TYR A 347 5.50 -1.01 -7.84
CA TYR A 347 4.42 -0.01 -7.96
C TYR A 347 3.84 0.09 -9.37
N THR A 348 4.48 -0.57 -10.35
CA THR A 348 4.07 -0.57 -11.76
C THR A 348 2.63 -1.07 -11.96
N ILE A 349 2.12 -1.88 -11.03
CA ILE A 349 0.75 -2.41 -11.05
C ILE A 349 -0.31 -1.32 -10.87
N VAL A 350 0.04 -0.19 -10.22
CA VAL A 350 -0.86 0.96 -10.00
C VAL A 350 -0.42 2.21 -10.78
N LEU A 351 0.58 2.07 -11.65
CA LEU A 351 1.24 3.19 -12.32
C LEU A 351 0.30 3.93 -13.27
N LEU A 352 -0.52 3.20 -14.04
CA LEU A 352 -1.45 3.82 -14.99
C LEU A 352 -2.55 4.60 -14.27
N GLU A 353 -3.00 4.11 -13.13
CA GLU A 353 -3.96 4.81 -12.28
C GLU A 353 -3.33 6.05 -11.63
N ILE A 354 -2.03 6.04 -11.32
CA ILE A 354 -1.31 7.26 -10.89
C ILE A 354 -1.20 8.24 -12.06
N GLN A 355 -0.88 7.76 -13.26
CA GLN A 355 -0.76 8.57 -14.46
C GLN A 355 -2.10 9.21 -14.86
N ASP A 356 -3.22 8.53 -14.62
CA ASP A 356 -4.58 9.06 -14.85
C ASP A 356 -4.94 10.26 -13.96
N THR A 357 -4.12 10.56 -12.95
CA THR A 357 -4.32 11.73 -12.07
C THR A 357 -3.65 12.99 -12.58
N LEU A 358 -2.74 12.86 -13.55
CA LEU A 358 -1.88 13.94 -14.03
C LEU A 358 -2.62 14.87 -14.97
N LYS A 359 -2.41 16.16 -14.79
CA LYS A 359 -2.90 17.19 -15.71
C LYS A 359 -2.14 17.12 -17.04
N SER A 360 -2.79 17.58 -18.10
CA SER A 360 -2.19 17.81 -19.41
C SER A 360 -2.71 19.12 -19.99
N PRO A 361 -1.86 20.02 -20.55
CA PRO A 361 -0.42 19.86 -20.83
C PRO A 361 0.52 20.06 -19.61
N PRO A 362 1.77 19.54 -19.65
CA PRO A 362 2.39 18.71 -20.70
C PRO A 362 1.81 17.28 -20.72
N PRO A 363 2.14 16.44 -21.71
CA PRO A 363 1.65 15.06 -21.74
C PRO A 363 1.91 14.32 -20.43
N GLU A 364 0.91 13.57 -19.96
CA GLU A 364 0.91 12.86 -18.69
C GLU A 364 2.07 11.88 -18.63
N SER A 365 2.43 11.24 -19.75
CA SER A 365 3.58 10.34 -19.84
C SER A 365 4.91 11.04 -19.54
N GLU A 366 5.07 12.30 -19.94
CA GLU A 366 6.29 13.06 -19.68
C GLU A 366 6.44 13.36 -18.18
N THR A 367 5.36 13.86 -17.56
CA THR A 367 5.33 14.10 -16.13
C THR A 367 5.52 12.80 -15.35
N MET A 368 4.89 11.71 -15.81
CA MET A 368 5.00 10.39 -15.20
C MET A 368 6.43 9.84 -15.28
N GLN A 369 7.14 10.02 -16.40
CA GLN A 369 8.52 9.57 -16.56
C GLN A 369 9.48 10.33 -15.65
N LYS A 370 9.33 11.66 -15.54
CA LYS A 370 10.09 12.48 -14.59
C LYS A 370 9.82 12.02 -13.14
N GLY A 371 8.55 11.74 -12.82
CA GLY A 371 8.14 11.20 -11.53
C GLY A 371 8.75 9.83 -11.24
N ASN A 372 8.76 8.92 -12.23
CA ASN A 372 9.36 7.59 -12.15
C ASN A 372 10.85 7.66 -11.86
N VAL A 373 11.61 8.52 -12.55
CA VAL A 373 13.06 8.68 -12.28
C VAL A 373 13.29 9.10 -10.83
N LEU A 374 12.61 10.16 -10.38
CA LEU A 374 12.77 10.66 -9.02
C LEU A 374 12.36 9.61 -7.98
N ALA A 375 11.25 8.91 -8.21
CA ALA A 375 10.74 7.90 -7.31
C ALA A 375 11.65 6.68 -7.21
N VAL A 376 12.13 6.14 -8.35
CA VAL A 376 13.05 4.99 -8.34
C VAL A 376 14.37 5.36 -7.66
N LEU A 377 14.92 6.54 -7.89
CA LEU A 377 16.14 6.99 -7.21
C LEU A 377 15.93 7.07 -5.68
N ALA A 378 14.86 7.73 -5.25
CA ALA A 378 14.54 7.89 -3.83
C ALA A 378 14.28 6.53 -3.15
N THR A 379 13.46 5.67 -3.77
CA THR A 379 13.20 4.31 -3.28
C THR A 379 14.47 3.48 -3.22
N THR A 380 15.30 3.51 -4.25
CA THR A 380 16.53 2.70 -4.30
C THR A 380 17.48 3.09 -3.18
N PHE A 381 17.70 4.40 -2.98
CA PHE A 381 18.48 4.89 -1.85
C PHE A 381 17.88 4.43 -0.52
N PHE A 382 16.57 4.62 -0.34
CA PHE A 382 15.89 4.26 0.90
C PHE A 382 15.97 2.76 1.21
N TYR A 383 15.73 1.93 0.20
CA TYR A 383 15.74 0.47 0.31
C TYR A 383 17.14 -0.04 0.59
N LEU A 384 18.15 0.43 -0.15
CA LEU A 384 19.55 0.10 0.11
C LEU A 384 19.94 0.50 1.53
N ALA A 385 19.55 1.69 1.99
CA ALA A 385 19.87 2.16 3.33
C ALA A 385 19.22 1.26 4.40
N VAL A 386 17.93 0.94 4.29
CA VAL A 386 17.24 0.04 5.23
C VAL A 386 17.84 -1.36 5.21
N GLY A 387 18.08 -1.94 4.03
CA GLY A 387 18.65 -3.28 3.87
C GLY A 387 20.08 -3.36 4.40
N CYS A 388 20.93 -2.42 4.01
CA CYS A 388 22.34 -2.39 4.37
C CYS A 388 22.55 -2.04 5.84
N PHE A 389 21.90 -1.00 6.38
CA PHE A 389 22.06 -0.68 7.81
C PHE A 389 21.44 -1.76 8.70
N GLY A 390 20.34 -2.38 8.28
CA GLY A 390 19.82 -3.56 8.97
C GLY A 390 20.83 -4.72 8.99
N TYR A 391 21.49 -5.00 7.86
CA TYR A 391 22.51 -6.04 7.81
C TYR A 391 23.79 -5.67 8.57
N ALA A 392 24.22 -4.41 8.53
CA ALA A 392 25.35 -3.92 9.31
C ALA A 392 25.09 -3.98 10.82
N ALA A 393 23.84 -3.77 11.25
CA ALA A 393 23.45 -3.84 12.65
C ALA A 393 23.39 -5.28 13.20
N PHE A 394 22.89 -6.23 12.40
CA PHE A 394 22.53 -7.58 12.87
C PHE A 394 23.34 -8.73 12.23
N GLY A 395 24.02 -8.50 11.12
CA GLY A 395 24.76 -9.51 10.38
C GLY A 395 23.89 -10.73 10.05
N ASN A 396 24.41 -11.93 10.32
CA ASN A 396 23.70 -13.17 10.02
C ASN A 396 22.40 -13.36 10.83
N ALA A 397 22.21 -12.57 11.90
CA ALA A 397 21.00 -12.58 12.72
C ALA A 397 19.97 -11.54 12.27
N ALA A 398 20.12 -10.95 11.07
CA ALA A 398 19.16 -9.98 10.55
C ALA A 398 17.74 -10.56 10.56
N PRO A 399 16.78 -9.89 11.21
CA PRO A 399 15.43 -10.42 11.37
C PRO A 399 14.64 -10.30 10.07
N GLY A 400 13.68 -11.21 9.86
CA GLY A 400 12.74 -11.13 8.72
C GLY A 400 11.92 -9.84 8.69
N ASN A 401 11.61 -9.26 9.85
CA ASN A 401 11.08 -7.91 9.95
C ASN A 401 12.11 -7.07 10.73
N LEU A 402 12.68 -6.04 10.10
CA LEU A 402 13.72 -5.20 10.67
C LEU A 402 13.43 -4.75 12.12
N LEU A 403 12.19 -4.38 12.42
CA LEU A 403 11.84 -3.86 13.75
C LEU A 403 11.86 -4.93 14.86
N THR A 404 11.74 -6.22 14.54
CA THR A 404 11.78 -7.27 15.57
C THR A 404 13.18 -7.48 16.12
N GLY A 405 14.23 -7.09 15.38
CA GLY A 405 15.61 -7.09 15.86
C GLY A 405 15.87 -6.03 16.93
N PHE A 406 15.01 -5.01 17.02
CA PHE A 406 15.13 -3.92 18.00
C PHE A 406 14.19 -4.09 19.20
N GLY A 407 13.51 -5.23 19.37
CA GLY A 407 12.54 -5.43 20.46
C GLY A 407 13.08 -5.19 21.88
N PHE A 408 14.41 -5.13 22.04
CA PHE A 408 15.08 -4.81 23.31
C PHE A 408 15.97 -3.56 23.27
N TYR A 409 15.79 -2.69 22.26
CA TYR A 409 16.65 -1.52 22.07
C TYR A 409 16.15 -0.32 22.89
N GLU A 410 17.07 0.41 23.52
CA GLU A 410 16.76 1.60 24.31
C GLU A 410 16.78 2.87 23.43
N PRO A 411 15.70 3.67 23.38
CA PRO A 411 14.51 3.59 24.23
C PRO A 411 13.36 2.75 23.63
N TYR A 412 12.80 1.83 24.42
CA TYR A 412 11.76 0.87 24.02
C TYR A 412 10.49 1.53 23.43
N TRP A 413 10.11 2.71 23.91
CA TRP A 413 8.91 3.43 23.45
C TRP A 413 8.95 3.75 21.95
N LEU A 414 10.15 3.94 21.39
CA LEU A 414 10.32 4.31 19.98
C LEU A 414 10.00 3.12 19.06
N ILE A 415 10.36 1.91 19.50
CA ILE A 415 10.04 0.66 18.80
C ILE A 415 8.54 0.38 18.89
N ASP A 416 7.94 0.57 20.07
CA ASP A 416 6.50 0.43 20.26
C ASP A 416 5.71 1.40 19.36
N PHE A 417 6.15 2.65 19.29
CA PHE A 417 5.56 3.65 18.41
C PHE A 417 5.69 3.25 16.93
N ALA A 418 6.86 2.78 16.49
CA ALA A 418 7.06 2.31 15.12
C ALA A 418 6.19 1.08 14.80
N ASN A 419 6.07 0.12 15.71
CA ASN A 419 5.17 -1.03 15.57
C ASN A 419 3.70 -0.60 15.49
N ALA A 420 3.27 0.36 16.32
CA ALA A 420 1.93 0.93 16.25
C ALA A 420 1.67 1.62 14.90
N CYS A 421 2.65 2.38 14.38
CA CYS A 421 2.59 2.96 13.03
C CYS A 421 2.43 1.87 11.96
N ILE A 422 3.16 0.74 12.04
CA ILE A 422 2.96 -0.38 11.11
C ILE A 422 1.53 -0.89 11.20
N VAL A 423 1.02 -1.21 12.40
CA VAL A 423 -0.33 -1.74 12.57
C VAL A 423 -1.38 -0.80 11.96
N LEU A 424 -1.29 0.50 12.23
CA LEU A 424 -2.20 1.50 11.66
C LEU A 424 -2.08 1.60 10.14
N HIS A 425 -0.85 1.53 9.58
CA HIS A 425 -0.64 1.48 8.14
C HIS A 425 -1.33 0.24 7.54
N LEU A 426 -1.08 -0.94 8.10
CA LEU A 426 -1.60 -2.20 7.57
C LEU A 426 -3.11 -2.32 7.72
N LEU A 427 -3.71 -1.73 8.75
CA LEU A 427 -5.17 -1.62 8.89
C LEU A 427 -5.78 -0.90 7.67
N GLY A 428 -5.24 0.27 7.31
CA GLY A 428 -5.72 1.06 6.17
C GLY A 428 -5.38 0.43 4.81
N GLY A 429 -4.17 -0.12 4.68
CA GLY A 429 -3.73 -0.77 3.45
C GLY A 429 -4.53 -2.04 3.13
N TYR A 430 -4.88 -2.84 4.15
CA TYR A 430 -5.73 -4.03 3.99
C TYR A 430 -7.09 -3.64 3.39
N GLN A 431 -7.70 -2.57 3.91
CA GLN A 431 -8.97 -2.06 3.38
C GLN A 431 -8.81 -1.54 1.96
N MET A 432 -7.75 -0.79 1.65
CA MET A 432 -7.49 -0.31 0.28
C MET A 432 -7.46 -1.47 -0.74
N PHE A 433 -6.75 -2.56 -0.44
CA PHE A 433 -6.67 -3.72 -1.33
C PHE A 433 -7.98 -4.52 -1.38
N SER A 434 -8.55 -4.82 -0.22
CA SER A 434 -9.74 -5.67 -0.12
C SER A 434 -10.97 -5.04 -0.79
N GLN A 435 -11.11 -3.72 -0.71
CA GLN A 435 -12.25 -3.01 -1.30
C GLN A 435 -12.27 -3.08 -2.84
N GLN A 436 -11.13 -3.27 -3.51
CA GLN A 436 -11.10 -3.52 -4.96
C GLN A 436 -11.74 -4.87 -5.30
N ILE A 437 -11.44 -5.90 -4.51
CA ILE A 437 -12.06 -7.23 -4.62
C ILE A 437 -13.55 -7.15 -4.28
N PHE A 438 -13.92 -6.42 -3.22
CA PHE A 438 -15.32 -6.25 -2.83
C PHE A 438 -16.14 -5.56 -3.93
N THR A 439 -15.60 -4.48 -4.51
CA THR A 439 -16.28 -3.76 -5.59
C THR A 439 -16.46 -4.63 -6.83
N PHE A 440 -15.45 -5.43 -7.17
CA PHE A 440 -15.56 -6.39 -8.28
C PHE A 440 -16.61 -7.46 -8.02
N ALA A 441 -16.59 -8.07 -6.84
CA ALA A 441 -17.55 -9.11 -6.45
C ALA A 441 -18.98 -8.56 -6.42
N ASP A 442 -19.19 -7.39 -5.81
CA ASP A 442 -20.50 -6.73 -5.73
C ASP A 442 -21.08 -6.46 -7.13
N ARG A 443 -20.28 -5.90 -8.05
CA ARG A 443 -20.70 -5.62 -9.42
C ARG A 443 -20.99 -6.90 -10.21
N SER A 444 -20.12 -7.90 -10.08
CA SER A 444 -20.24 -9.16 -10.81
C SER A 444 -21.47 -9.96 -10.37
N LEU A 445 -21.71 -10.03 -9.06
CA LEU A 445 -22.88 -10.71 -8.51
C LEU A 445 -24.17 -9.96 -8.82
N ALA A 446 -24.18 -8.62 -8.74
CA ALA A 446 -25.34 -7.82 -9.10
C ALA A 446 -25.72 -7.97 -10.59
N ALA A 447 -24.72 -8.00 -11.48
CA ALA A 447 -24.94 -8.23 -12.91
C ALA A 447 -25.42 -9.65 -13.22
N ARG A 448 -24.90 -10.66 -12.50
CA ARG A 448 -25.27 -12.07 -12.71
C ARG A 448 -26.65 -12.42 -12.14
N PHE A 449 -27.04 -11.80 -11.02
CA PHE A 449 -28.27 -12.10 -10.29
C PHE A 449 -29.10 -10.83 -10.02
N PRO A 450 -29.61 -10.15 -11.07
CA PRO A 450 -30.32 -8.88 -10.92
C PRO A 450 -31.60 -8.99 -10.06
N ASN A 451 -32.26 -10.15 -10.08
CA ASN A 451 -33.53 -10.36 -9.35
C ASN A 451 -33.34 -10.95 -7.95
N SER A 452 -32.10 -11.19 -7.50
CA SER A 452 -31.85 -11.80 -6.20
C SER A 452 -32.00 -10.79 -5.07
N ALA A 453 -32.93 -11.04 -4.15
CA ALA A 453 -33.07 -10.25 -2.94
C ALA A 453 -31.81 -10.31 -2.07
N PHE A 454 -31.07 -11.43 -2.05
CA PHE A 454 -29.81 -11.54 -1.31
C PHE A 454 -28.74 -10.55 -1.80
N VAL A 455 -28.68 -10.33 -3.12
CA VAL A 455 -27.65 -9.49 -3.77
C VAL A 455 -28.05 -8.03 -3.85
N ASN A 456 -29.31 -7.73 -4.16
CA ASN A 456 -29.73 -6.35 -4.46
C ASN A 456 -30.57 -5.70 -3.36
N LYS A 457 -31.14 -6.47 -2.40
CA LYS A 457 -31.91 -5.88 -1.29
C LYS A 457 -30.96 -5.33 -0.23
N SER A 458 -31.23 -4.10 0.19
CA SER A 458 -30.53 -3.48 1.31
C SER A 458 -31.51 -3.21 2.44
N TYR A 459 -31.08 -3.51 3.67
CA TYR A 459 -31.86 -3.42 4.89
C TYR A 459 -31.33 -2.26 5.73
N ALA A 460 -32.17 -1.27 6.04
CA ALA A 460 -31.79 -0.18 6.91
C ALA A 460 -31.79 -0.66 8.37
N VAL A 461 -30.62 -0.77 8.97
CA VAL A 461 -30.44 -1.10 10.38
C VAL A 461 -30.03 0.16 11.14
N LYS A 462 -30.77 0.45 12.22
CA LYS A 462 -30.43 1.52 13.16
C LYS A 462 -29.35 1.00 14.08
N VAL A 463 -28.23 1.71 14.16
CA VAL A 463 -27.11 1.34 15.04
C VAL A 463 -27.48 1.70 16.48
N PRO A 464 -27.43 0.75 17.43
CA PRO A 464 -27.69 1.05 18.84
C PRO A 464 -26.67 2.08 19.36
N GLY A 465 -27.14 3.22 19.89
CA GLY A 465 -26.28 4.28 20.45
C GLY A 465 -25.83 5.37 19.47
N ALA A 466 -26.13 5.25 18.17
CA ALA A 466 -25.92 6.34 17.21
C ALA A 466 -27.17 7.26 17.13
N PRO A 467 -27.02 8.53 16.70
CA PRO A 467 -28.16 9.43 16.49
C PRO A 467 -29.21 8.79 15.57
N ALA A 468 -30.50 9.03 15.83
CA ALA A 468 -31.61 8.44 15.08
C ALA A 468 -31.59 8.74 13.56
N SER A 469 -30.81 9.74 13.13
CA SER A 469 -30.55 10.10 11.73
C SER A 469 -29.54 9.17 11.01
N TRP A 470 -28.80 8.34 11.75
CA TRP A 470 -27.81 7.42 11.20
C TRP A 470 -28.48 6.07 10.89
N SER A 471 -28.98 5.94 9.66
CA SER A 471 -29.45 4.65 9.13
C SER A 471 -28.32 3.99 8.32
N TYR A 472 -27.90 2.81 8.75
CA TYR A 472 -26.88 2.05 8.04
C TYR A 472 -27.56 1.02 7.13
N SER A 473 -27.23 1.02 5.84
CA SER A 473 -27.82 0.12 4.84
C SER A 473 -26.99 -1.18 4.73
N LEU A 474 -27.47 -2.26 5.36
CA LEU A 474 -26.85 -3.59 5.30
C LEU A 474 -27.34 -4.34 4.06
N ASN A 475 -26.41 -4.88 3.30
CA ASN A 475 -26.70 -5.83 2.23
C ASN A 475 -26.13 -7.20 2.64
N LEU A 476 -26.96 -8.26 2.54
CA LEU A 476 -26.61 -9.56 3.08
C LEU A 476 -25.48 -10.22 2.27
N GLN A 477 -25.48 -10.08 0.94
CA GLN A 477 -24.37 -10.51 0.08
C GLN A 477 -23.06 -9.83 0.48
N ARG A 478 -23.06 -8.50 0.70
CA ARG A 478 -21.86 -7.77 1.12
C ARG A 478 -21.35 -8.25 2.47
N LEU A 479 -22.24 -8.44 3.44
CA LEU A 479 -21.87 -8.91 4.77
C LEU A 479 -21.24 -10.31 4.71
N CYS A 480 -21.91 -11.26 4.05
CA CYS A 480 -21.41 -12.63 3.92
C CYS A 480 -20.09 -12.69 3.15
N PHE A 481 -19.99 -12.01 2.01
CA PHE A 481 -18.80 -12.04 1.17
C PHE A 481 -17.58 -11.43 1.87
N ARG A 482 -17.75 -10.24 2.48
CA ARG A 482 -16.65 -9.56 3.17
C ARG A 482 -16.19 -10.32 4.41
N THR A 483 -17.12 -10.91 5.17
CA THR A 483 -16.78 -11.75 6.34
C THR A 483 -16.07 -13.03 5.91
N ALA A 484 -16.56 -13.72 4.87
CA ALA A 484 -15.91 -14.92 4.33
C ALA A 484 -14.51 -14.60 3.79
N TYR A 485 -14.35 -13.47 3.10
CA TYR A 485 -13.05 -12.99 2.63
C TYR A 485 -12.07 -12.79 3.79
N VAL A 486 -12.45 -12.03 4.83
CA VAL A 486 -11.59 -11.77 5.99
C VAL A 486 -11.28 -13.06 6.77
N ALA A 487 -12.27 -13.93 6.93
CA ALA A 487 -12.07 -15.23 7.57
C ALA A 487 -11.07 -16.09 6.78
N SER A 488 -11.14 -16.08 5.45
CA SER A 488 -10.24 -16.86 4.59
C SER A 488 -8.79 -16.35 4.63
N THR A 489 -8.56 -15.04 4.52
CA THR A 489 -7.21 -14.46 4.58
C THR A 489 -6.59 -14.64 5.97
N THR A 490 -7.39 -14.50 7.03
CA THR A 490 -6.96 -14.75 8.41
C THR A 490 -6.66 -16.23 8.65
N GLY A 491 -7.51 -17.12 8.14
CA GLY A 491 -7.31 -18.57 8.23
C GLY A 491 -6.01 -19.02 7.53
N LEU A 492 -5.73 -18.49 6.34
CA LEU A 492 -4.47 -18.77 5.64
C LEU A 492 -3.26 -18.21 6.38
N ALA A 493 -3.36 -17.02 6.98
CA ALA A 493 -2.29 -16.47 7.81
C ALA A 493 -1.99 -17.36 9.03
N LEU A 494 -3.02 -17.95 9.65
CA LEU A 494 -2.87 -18.91 10.74
C LEU A 494 -2.23 -20.23 10.31
N LEU A 495 -2.51 -20.68 9.08
CA LEU A 495 -1.93 -21.91 8.53
C LEU A 495 -0.46 -21.74 8.15
N PHE A 496 -0.10 -20.57 7.61
CA PHE A 496 1.24 -20.27 7.10
C PHE A 496 1.78 -18.95 7.70
N PRO A 497 2.13 -18.91 9.02
CA PRO A 497 2.61 -17.71 9.70
C PRO A 497 4.10 -17.41 9.38
N TYR A 498 4.49 -17.52 8.11
CA TYR A 498 5.87 -17.45 7.63
C TYR A 498 6.08 -16.17 6.81
N PHE A 499 6.47 -15.08 7.47
CA PHE A 499 6.50 -13.75 6.87
C PHE A 499 7.29 -13.69 5.54
N ASN A 500 8.57 -14.04 5.55
CA ASN A 500 9.42 -13.98 4.35
C ASN A 500 8.98 -15.00 3.29
N GLU A 501 8.63 -16.22 3.69
CA GLU A 501 8.24 -17.25 2.72
C GLU A 501 6.96 -16.83 1.97
N VAL A 502 5.98 -16.25 2.67
CA VAL A 502 4.75 -15.72 2.06
C VAL A 502 5.06 -14.52 1.17
N LEU A 503 5.88 -13.56 1.62
CA LEU A 503 6.27 -12.42 0.78
C LEU A 503 7.00 -12.86 -0.50
N GLY A 504 7.94 -13.79 -0.38
CA GLY A 504 8.69 -14.28 -1.52
C GLY A 504 7.81 -15.00 -2.55
N VAL A 505 6.84 -15.81 -2.11
CA VAL A 505 5.85 -16.42 -3.03
C VAL A 505 5.04 -15.34 -3.75
N LEU A 506 4.53 -14.34 -3.03
CA LEU A 506 3.72 -13.27 -3.61
C LEU A 506 4.52 -12.43 -4.60
N GLY A 507 5.74 -12.04 -4.23
CA GLY A 507 6.66 -11.32 -5.09
C GLY A 507 6.93 -12.09 -6.37
N ALA A 508 7.29 -13.36 -6.26
CA ALA A 508 7.64 -14.19 -7.41
C ALA A 508 6.46 -14.43 -8.38
N VAL A 509 5.26 -14.71 -7.85
CA VAL A 509 4.06 -14.97 -8.68
C VAL A 509 3.63 -13.73 -9.46
N VAL A 510 3.79 -12.54 -8.88
CA VAL A 510 3.32 -11.29 -9.46
C VAL A 510 4.37 -10.64 -10.35
N PHE A 511 5.64 -10.82 -10.00
CA PHE A 511 6.78 -10.14 -10.64
C PHE A 511 6.77 -10.30 -12.16
N TRP A 512 6.84 -11.53 -12.68
CA TRP A 512 6.91 -11.69 -14.14
C TRP A 512 5.62 -11.31 -14.87
N PRO A 513 4.43 -11.87 -14.56
CA PRO A 513 3.26 -11.65 -15.39
C PRO A 513 2.78 -10.19 -15.36
N LEU A 514 2.79 -9.55 -14.18
CA LEU A 514 2.26 -8.19 -14.02
C LEU A 514 3.32 -7.10 -14.18
N ALA A 515 4.51 -7.27 -13.59
CA ALA A 515 5.50 -6.20 -13.63
C ALA A 515 6.35 -6.22 -14.91
N ILE A 516 6.44 -7.35 -15.63
CA ILE A 516 7.37 -7.50 -16.77
C ILE A 516 6.66 -7.83 -18.09
N TYR A 517 5.99 -8.98 -18.15
CA TYR A 517 5.42 -9.52 -19.38
C TYR A 517 4.36 -8.60 -19.99
N LEU A 518 3.34 -8.23 -19.21
CA LEU A 518 2.27 -7.38 -19.71
C LEU A 518 2.76 -5.99 -20.16
N PRO A 519 3.63 -5.27 -19.41
CA PRO A 519 4.19 -3.99 -19.89
C PRO A 519 5.00 -4.13 -21.18
N VAL A 520 5.82 -5.18 -21.31
CA VAL A 520 6.61 -5.44 -22.53
C VAL A 520 5.70 -5.67 -23.74
N GLU A 521 4.69 -6.53 -23.59
CA GLU A 521 3.76 -6.85 -24.66
C GLU A 521 2.90 -5.63 -25.05
N MET A 522 2.37 -4.90 -24.07
CA MET A 522 1.61 -3.66 -24.32
C MET A 522 2.46 -2.63 -25.06
N TYR A 523 3.73 -2.47 -24.66
CA TYR A 523 4.64 -1.53 -25.33
C TYR A 523 4.93 -1.93 -26.77
N CYS A 524 5.13 -3.23 -27.05
CA CYS A 524 5.34 -3.70 -28.42
C CYS A 524 4.15 -3.37 -29.31
N VAL A 525 2.91 -3.55 -28.82
CA VAL A 525 1.69 -3.16 -29.55
C VAL A 525 1.60 -1.64 -29.69
N GLN A 526 1.81 -0.90 -28.61
CA GLN A 526 1.68 0.56 -28.58
C GLN A 526 2.65 1.27 -29.53
N ARG A 527 3.85 0.72 -29.70
CA ARG A 527 4.89 1.28 -30.57
C ARG A 527 4.99 0.58 -31.93
N GLY A 528 4.12 -0.38 -32.24
CA GLY A 528 4.18 -1.15 -33.49
C GLY A 528 5.50 -1.88 -33.68
N VAL A 529 6.12 -2.38 -32.60
CA VAL A 529 7.42 -3.05 -32.67
C VAL A 529 7.25 -4.39 -33.38
N LEU A 530 7.80 -4.48 -34.59
CA LEU A 530 7.72 -5.70 -35.40
C LEU A 530 8.46 -6.87 -34.72
N PRO A 531 7.90 -8.10 -34.79
CA PRO A 531 8.59 -9.30 -34.35
C PRO A 531 9.99 -9.41 -34.96
N TRP A 532 10.93 -9.96 -34.20
CA TRP A 532 12.33 -10.21 -34.63
C TRP A 532 13.18 -8.97 -34.94
N THR A 533 12.67 -7.76 -34.74
CA THR A 533 13.52 -6.56 -34.71
C THR A 533 14.47 -6.60 -33.51
N ARG A 534 15.59 -5.86 -33.58
CA ARG A 534 16.55 -5.78 -32.46
C ARG A 534 15.89 -5.34 -31.15
N THR A 535 14.99 -4.36 -31.22
CA THR A 535 14.22 -3.88 -30.07
C THR A 535 13.29 -4.96 -29.52
N TRP A 536 12.57 -5.67 -30.39
CA TRP A 536 11.71 -6.77 -29.97
C TRP A 536 12.50 -7.88 -29.29
N VAL A 537 13.61 -8.32 -29.90
CA VAL A 537 14.48 -9.37 -29.32
C VAL A 537 15.03 -8.93 -27.96
N ALA A 538 15.47 -7.68 -27.81
CA ALA A 538 15.94 -7.16 -26.53
C ALA A 538 14.85 -7.15 -25.45
N LEU A 539 13.63 -6.71 -25.79
CA LEU A 539 12.49 -6.70 -24.87
C LEU A 539 12.05 -8.12 -24.46
N GLN A 540 12.04 -9.05 -25.41
CA GLN A 540 11.71 -10.46 -25.12
C GLN A 540 12.80 -11.14 -24.30
N ALA A 541 14.09 -10.89 -24.60
CA ALA A 541 15.20 -11.38 -23.78
C ALA A 541 15.11 -10.87 -22.34
N PHE A 542 14.82 -9.57 -22.15
CA PHE A 542 14.56 -8.98 -20.84
C PHE A 542 13.40 -9.70 -20.11
N SER A 543 12.29 -9.93 -20.79
CA SER A 543 11.13 -10.65 -20.25
C SER A 543 11.47 -12.09 -19.84
N VAL A 544 12.20 -12.83 -20.68
CA VAL A 544 12.60 -14.22 -20.42
C VAL A 544 13.59 -14.31 -19.25
N VAL A 545 14.57 -13.39 -19.16
CA VAL A 545 15.49 -13.35 -18.01
C VAL A 545 14.71 -13.13 -16.71
N CYS A 546 13.76 -12.19 -16.69
CA CYS A 546 12.92 -11.96 -15.52
C CYS A 546 11.99 -13.14 -15.22
N PHE A 547 11.53 -13.89 -16.23
CA PHE A 547 10.76 -15.12 -16.04
C PHE A 547 11.56 -16.17 -15.29
N VAL A 548 12.82 -16.38 -15.68
CA VAL A 548 13.73 -17.33 -15.02
C VAL A 548 13.98 -16.91 -13.58
N VAL A 549 14.27 -15.63 -13.34
CA VAL A 549 14.47 -15.09 -11.97
C VAL A 549 13.21 -15.25 -11.12
N GLY A 550 12.03 -14.93 -11.67
CA GLY A 550 10.74 -15.09 -10.98
C GLY A 550 10.44 -16.55 -10.65
N THR A 551 10.68 -17.47 -11.59
CA THR A 551 10.50 -18.91 -11.37
C THR A 551 11.46 -19.44 -10.31
N PHE A 552 12.73 -19.03 -10.36
CA PHE A 552 13.73 -19.37 -9.35
C PHE A 552 13.29 -18.92 -7.94
N ALA A 553 12.86 -17.66 -7.83
CA ALA A 553 12.35 -17.12 -6.57
C ALA A 553 11.12 -17.88 -6.06
N PHE A 554 10.16 -18.19 -6.95
CA PHE A 554 8.95 -18.92 -6.60
C PHE A 554 9.27 -20.30 -6.01
N VAL A 555 10.13 -21.08 -6.69
CA VAL A 555 10.52 -22.41 -6.23
C VAL A 555 11.21 -22.33 -4.87
N GLY A 556 12.13 -21.40 -4.68
CA GLY A 556 12.81 -21.20 -3.39
C GLY A 556 11.87 -20.82 -2.25
N SER A 557 10.91 -19.91 -2.50
CA SER A 557 9.95 -19.51 -1.48
C SER A 557 8.96 -20.64 -1.12
N VAL A 558 8.48 -21.40 -2.11
CA VAL A 558 7.63 -22.58 -1.87
C VAL A 558 8.39 -23.65 -1.08
N GLU A 559 9.64 -23.92 -1.44
CA GLU A 559 10.50 -24.84 -0.70
C GLU A 559 10.70 -24.41 0.75
N GLY A 560 10.89 -23.11 0.98
CA GLY A 560 10.93 -22.51 2.32
C GLY A 560 9.65 -22.73 3.13
N VAL A 561 8.47 -22.57 2.50
CA VAL A 561 7.17 -22.89 3.15
C VAL A 561 7.10 -24.36 3.52
N ILE A 562 7.44 -25.26 2.59
CA ILE A 562 7.36 -26.71 2.78
C ILE A 562 8.26 -27.15 3.94
N ARG A 563 9.53 -26.72 3.95
CA ARG A 563 10.47 -27.04 5.04
C ARG A 563 10.03 -26.51 6.39
N LYS A 564 9.54 -25.27 6.46
CA LYS A 564 9.04 -24.72 7.74
C LYS A 564 7.81 -25.47 8.26
N ARG A 565 7.05 -26.09 7.37
CA ARG A 565 5.83 -26.82 7.73
C ARG A 565 6.07 -28.29 8.06
N LEU A 566 6.95 -28.96 7.33
CA LEU A 566 7.14 -30.41 7.39
C LEU A 566 8.41 -30.85 8.13
N GLY A 567 9.32 -29.92 8.46
CA GLY A 567 10.67 -30.25 8.93
C GLY A 567 11.61 -30.57 7.77
#